data_AF-A0A7Y4WU48-F1
#
_entry.id   AF-A0A7Y4WU48-F1
#
_cell.length_a   1.000
_cell.length_b   1.000
_cell.length_c   1.000
_cell.angle_alpha   90.00
_cell.angle_beta   90.00
_cell.angle_gamma   90.00
#
_symmetry.space_group_name_H-M   'P 1'
#
loop_
_entity.id
_entity.type
_entity.pdbx_description
1 polymer ?
#
loop_
_entity_poly.entity_id
_entity_poly.type
_entity_poly.pdbx_seq_one_letter_code
_entity_poly.pdbx_strand_id
1 'polypeptide(L)' 'MRVRTSLIIEESLLKKIDEIAVEKHRRAATIETALREFIQREEKKARSKPAAPETAKSKAVSAAKR' A
#
# COMPACT_ATOMS: atom_id res chain seq x y z
N MET A 1 12.03 -15.54 2.28
CA MET A 1 11.26 -16.60 1.60
C MET A 1 10.54 -15.97 0.41
N ARG A 2 10.65 -16.55 -0.80
CA ARG A 2 9.96 -16.07 -2.01
C ARG A 2 8.86 -17.07 -2.39
N VAL A 3 7.70 -16.57 -2.82
CA VAL A 3 6.56 -17.39 -3.26
C VAL A 3 6.27 -17.06 -4.72
N ARG A 4 6.16 -18.08 -5.57
CA ARG A 4 5.72 -17.91 -6.96
C ARG A 4 4.21 -18.03 -6.99
N THR A 5 3.55 -16.97 -7.45
CA THR A 5 2.09 -16.94 -7.59
C THR A 5 1.72 -16.44 -8.97
N SER A 6 0.59 -16.92 -9.49
CA SER A 6 -0.06 -16.35 -10.66
C SER A 6 -0.89 -15.14 -10.25
N LEU A 7 -0.92 -14.10 -11.09
CA LEU A 7 -1.70 -12.88 -10.86
C LEU A 7 -2.50 -12.57 -12.12
N ILE A 8 -3.78 -12.24 -11.94
CA ILE A 8 -4.62 -11.72 -13.02
C ILE A 8 -4.48 -10.19 -13.00
N ILE A 9 -4.06 -9.62 -14.13
CA ILE A 9 -3.93 -8.16 -14.31
C ILE A 9 -4.50 -7.76 -15.67
N GLU A 10 -4.88 -6.49 -15.78
CA GLU A 10 -5.31 -5.92 -17.05
C GLU A 10 -4.18 -5.95 -18.09
N GLU A 11 -4.54 -6.25 -19.34
CA GLU A 11 -3.58 -6.33 -20.45
C GLU A 11 -2.90 -4.98 -20.71
N SER A 12 -3.67 -3.88 -20.62
CA SER A 12 -3.18 -2.52 -20.77
C SER A 12 -2.11 -2.17 -19.73
N LEU A 13 -2.28 -2.66 -18.50
CA LEU A 13 -1.32 -2.48 -17.42
C LEU A 13 -0.08 -3.36 -17.63
N LEU A 14 -0.28 -4.61 -18.05
CA LEU A 14 0.82 -5.51 -18.37
C LEU A 14 1.73 -4.93 -19.47
N LYS A 15 1.16 -4.33 -20.52
CA LYS A 15 1.90 -3.65 -21.58
C LYS A 15 2.80 -2.53 -21.04
N LYS A 16 2.27 -1.68 -20.16
CA LYS A 16 3.04 -0.60 -19.51
C LYS A 16 4.17 -1.16 -18.64
N ILE A 17 3.91 -2.26 -17.91
CA ILE A 17 4.95 -2.91 -17.10
C ILE A 17 6.05 -3.47 -17.99
N ASP A 18 5.70 -4.07 -19.13
CA ASP A 18 6.68 -4.60 -20.08
C ASP A 18 7.53 -3.49 -20.71
N GLU A 19 6.93 -2.34 -21.03
CA GLU A 19 7.66 -1.15 -21.50
C GLU A 19 8.68 -0.66 -20.46
N ILE A 20 8.30 -0.61 -19.18
CA ILE A 20 9.18 -0.20 -18.07
C ILE A 20 10.28 -1.24 -17.83
N ALA A 21 9.92 -2.52 -17.88
CA ALA A 21 10.86 -3.61 -17.61
C ALA A 21 11.93 -3.74 -18.69
N VAL A 22 11.64 -3.28 -19.93
CA VAL A 22 12.42 -3.42 -21.16
C VAL A 22 12.59 -4.88 -21.60
N GLU A 23 12.87 -5.78 -20.66
CA GLU A 23 13.08 -7.21 -20.88
C GLU A 23 12.07 -8.06 -20.07
N LYS A 24 11.51 -9.11 -20.71
CA LYS A 24 10.48 -9.97 -20.09
C LYS A 24 10.91 -10.63 -18.78
N HIS A 25 12.19 -11.00 -18.65
CA HIS A 25 12.69 -11.65 -17.44
C HIS A 25 12.81 -10.68 -16.24
N ARG A 26 12.82 -9.36 -16.50
CA ARG A 26 12.82 -8.33 -15.46
C ARG A 26 11.44 -7.98 -14.93
N ARG A 27 10.37 -8.38 -15.63
CA ARG A 27 8.97 -8.09 -15.27
C ARG A 27 8.66 -8.37 -13.79
N ALA A 28 9.04 -9.54 -13.30
CA ALA A 28 8.79 -9.93 -11.90
C ALA A 28 9.51 -9.00 -10.91
N ALA A 29 10.76 -8.63 -11.19
CA ALA A 29 11.54 -7.70 -10.35
C ALA A 29 10.97 -6.28 -10.40
N THR A 30 10.50 -5.83 -11.57
CA THR A 30 9.83 -4.54 -11.74
C THR A 30 8.54 -4.48 -10.92
N ILE A 31 7.71 -5.53 -10.99
CA ILE A 31 6.48 -5.63 -10.20
C ILE A 31 6.80 -5.67 -8.69
N GLU A 32 7.79 -6.47 -8.27
CA GLU A 32 8.20 -6.55 -6.87
C GLU A 32 8.65 -5.18 -6.33
N THR A 33 9.43 -4.44 -7.12
CA THR A 33 9.89 -3.08 -6.76
C THR A 33 8.72 -2.12 -6.62
N ALA A 34 7.82 -2.08 -7.60
CA ALA A 34 6.65 -1.21 -7.57
C ALA A 34 5.73 -1.49 -6.37
N LEU A 35 5.51 -2.78 -6.05
CA LEU A 35 4.72 -3.18 -4.88
C LEU A 35 5.40 -2.78 -3.57
N ARG A 36 6.73 -2.93 -3.46
CA ARG A 36 7.50 -2.52 -2.28
C ARG A 36 7.39 -1.02 -2.05
N GLU A 37 7.56 -0.22 -3.09
CA GLU A 37 7.43 1.25 -3.00
C GLU A 37 6.01 1.70 -2.66
N PHE A 38 5.00 1.00 -3.20
CA PHE A 38 3.61 1.25 -2.84
C PHE A 38 3.36 0.98 -1.36
N ILE A 39 3.74 -0.21 -0.86
CA ILE A 39 3.58 -0.59 0.54
C ILE A 39 4.29 0.41 1.46
N GLN A 40 5.54 0.79 1.16
CA GLN A 40 6.28 1.77 1.96
C GLN A 40 5.58 3.14 2.01
N ARG A 41 4.99 3.59 0.90
CA ARG A 41 4.23 4.85 0.86
C ARG A 41 2.96 4.76 1.70
N GLU A 42 2.22 3.66 1.60
CA GLU A 42 1.00 3.44 2.38
C GLU A 42 1.29 3.28 3.88
N GLU A 43 2.36 2.58 4.26
CA GLU A 43 2.81 2.48 5.65
C GLU A 43 3.20 3.85 6.22
N LYS A 44 3.88 4.69 5.44
CA LYS A 44 4.18 6.08 5.83
C LYS A 44 2.90 6.88 6.04
N LYS A 45 1.94 6.82 5.11
CA LYS A 45 0.63 7.51 5.26
C LYS A 45 -0.14 7.02 6.49
N ALA A 46 -0.13 5.72 6.75
CA ALA A 46 -0.81 5.14 7.91
C ALA A 46 -0.18 5.62 9.23
N ARG A 47 1.15 5.76 9.29
CA ARG A 47 1.85 6.32 10.46
C ARG A 47 1.67 7.83 10.61
N SER A 48 1.48 8.56 9.50
CA SER A 48 1.30 10.01 9.50
C SER A 48 -0.15 10.45 9.70
N LYS A 49 -1.14 9.54 9.70
CA LYS A 49 -2.48 9.88 10.18
C LYS A 49 -2.37 10.15 11.68
N PRO A 50 -2.60 11.40 12.15
CA PRO A 50 -2.74 11.64 13.57
C PRO A 50 -3.88 10.76 14.08
N ALA A 51 -3.75 10.23 15.30
CA ALA A 51 -4.88 9.64 16.00
C ALA A 51 -6.08 10.58 15.81
N ALA A 52 -7.22 10.01 15.38
CA ALA A 52 -8.42 10.79 15.12
C ALA A 52 -8.64 11.75 16.31
N PRO A 53 -8.86 13.06 16.07
CA PRO A 53 -9.08 13.99 17.16
C PRO A 53 -10.26 13.45 17.97
N GLU A 54 -10.06 13.28 19.28
CA GLU A 54 -11.13 12.89 20.20
C GLU A 54 -12.27 13.89 20.01
N THR A 55 -13.31 13.47 19.29
CA THR A 55 -14.50 14.29 19.12
C THR A 55 -15.08 14.60 20.50
N ALA A 56 -15.72 15.76 20.68
CA ALA A 56 -16.22 16.25 21.97
C ALA A 56 -17.13 15.27 22.73
N LYS A 57 -17.66 14.23 22.07
CA LYS A 57 -18.38 13.11 22.69
C LYS A 57 -17.50 12.27 23.63
N SER A 58 -16.19 12.15 23.38
CA SER A 58 -15.28 11.36 24.22
C SER A 58 -14.93 12.06 25.56
N LYS A 59 -14.93 13.40 25.60
CA LYS A 59 -14.74 14.16 26.84
C LYS A 59 -15.94 14.08 27.79
N ALA A 60 -17.16 13.99 27.25
CA ALA A 60 -18.37 13.90 28.07
C ALA A 60 -18.45 12.56 28.84
N VAL A 61 -18.08 11.45 28.21
CA VAL A 61 -18.12 10.12 28.84
C VAL A 61 -17.02 9.92 29.88
N SER A 62 -15.85 10.56 29.68
CA SER A 62 -14.72 10.48 30.62
C SER A 62 -14.85 11.44 31.81
N ALA A 63 -15.61 12.54 31.68
CA ALA A 63 -15.94 13.42 32.80
C ALA A 63 -17.11 12.93 33.66
N ALA A 64 -18.06 12.17 33.09
CA ALA A 64 -19.23 11.65 33.80
C ALA A 64 -18.96 10.41 34.67
N LYS A 65 -17.71 9.91 34.70
CA LYS A 65 -17.30 8.71 35.45
C LYS A 65 -16.34 9.02 36.62
N ARG A 66 -16.24 10.29 37.02
CA ARG A 66 -15.60 10.72 38.27
C ARG A 66 -16.65 11.07 39.31
#